data_AF-A0ABD6A2M6-F1
#
_entry.id   AF-A0ABD6A2M6-F1
#
_cell.length_a   1.000
_cell.length_b   1.000
_cell.length_c   1.000
_cell.angle_alpha   90.00
_cell.angle_beta   90.00
_cell.angle_gamma   90.00
#
_symmetry.space_group_name_H-M   'P 1'
#
loop_
_entity.id
_entity.type
_entity.pdbx_description
1 polymer ?
#
loop_
_entity_poly.entity_id
_entity_poly.type
_entity_poly.pdbx_seq_one_letter_code
_entity_poly.pdbx_strand_id
1 'polypeptide(L)'
;MVRWGGVETKNNDWMTLLSQFSEVSVDIEEAFRSPLSVLLEQATETNEPFLFQAVFTPRRDWTKEAEAHKRNLKMGTTGMWSAFRQEAGAMLFGTSEEERRQRHRPDTPEQIGGTLSGGGDGPSTRHSRMGQIDLKQPTVTFDLSLRAGGEPSVINGVTGAFTALSGPYYGVEEAVDAVDREFEDLCGARLGRTGIRERFGNTNPIIVTSPDELANFVTVPNTGALPKASRGASGGSPDARSPLTATDEELLAKFDTGMCIGEAETATPDRPNIPISLTAEQLTHHVLRASTTGGKTTAMVNDGLSAYEELNGPIFIFDKKGGSMATEYKRAHFRRFGDLDEVIHLPVPGPNGELPAFPFFDIRPQVAAGMSREAAVQEKVDRYNELLEYVLGEEQHNQAFVAQEILSNLIVALFDPVYGDEAFAISDLLGAATRMQTEQVIPDVSDPELHATLRRHFSGDERRFATSIDAVLNRITKLKERDFIWRMLNFVPEWDDDTRQYADEQMLLDLDRLLDSSKVILVDTGEFRPASSNVFTVLMLDYLWSWVRLRERWNRGVPAPDEDTV
;
A
#
# COMPACT_ATOMS: atom_id res chain seq x y z
N MET A 1 20.01 18.29 27.03
CA MET A 1 19.77 19.58 26.35
C MET A 1 20.78 19.72 25.24
N VAL A 2 20.39 20.24 24.09
CA VAL A 2 21.27 20.49 22.94
C VAL A 2 21.05 21.93 22.45
N ARG A 3 22.13 22.57 22.00
CA ARG A 3 22.11 23.85 21.29
C ARG A 3 22.70 23.64 19.90
N TRP A 4 22.21 24.39 18.92
CA TRP A 4 22.85 24.48 17.61
C TRP A 4 23.56 25.83 17.45
N GLY A 5 24.73 25.79 16.82
CA GLY A 5 25.55 26.97 16.53
C GLY A 5 25.83 27.10 15.04
N GLY A 6 26.05 28.35 14.59
CA GLY A 6 26.49 28.64 13.25
C GLY A 6 27.98 28.34 13.11
N VAL A 7 28.38 27.60 12.09
CA VAL A 7 29.78 27.23 11.84
C VAL A 7 30.29 27.91 10.58
N GLU A 8 31.41 28.61 10.69
CA GLU A 8 32.03 29.37 9.61
C GLU A 8 33.29 28.67 9.10
N THR A 9 33.44 28.53 7.78
CA THR A 9 34.67 27.99 7.19
C THR A 9 35.81 29.01 7.27
N LYS A 10 35.50 30.29 7.04
CA LYS A 10 36.40 31.44 7.18
C LYS A 10 35.67 32.57 7.91
N ASN A 11 36.45 33.45 8.53
CA ASN A 11 35.91 34.61 9.24
C ASN A 11 34.99 35.46 8.35
N ASN A 12 33.75 35.68 8.81
CA ASN A 12 32.64 36.36 8.14
C ASN A 12 31.88 35.52 7.11
N ASP A 13 32.11 34.20 7.06
CA ASP A 13 31.28 33.33 6.22
C ASP A 13 29.84 33.24 6.74
N TRP A 14 29.52 33.70 7.96
CA TRP A 14 28.12 33.89 8.42
C TRP A 14 27.30 34.81 7.50
N MET A 15 27.96 35.64 6.69
CA MET A 15 27.33 36.48 5.67
C MET A 15 26.89 35.69 4.42
N THR A 16 27.21 34.40 4.32
CA THR A 16 26.83 33.50 3.21
C THR A 16 25.61 32.64 3.57
N LEU A 17 25.04 31.94 2.58
CA LEU A 17 23.71 31.32 2.71
C LEU A 17 23.76 29.95 3.39
N LEU A 18 22.75 29.70 4.23
CA LEU A 18 22.20 28.36 4.51
C LEU A 18 21.21 27.99 3.39
N SER A 19 20.81 26.72 3.33
CA SER A 19 19.76 26.27 2.41
C SER A 19 18.46 27.07 2.63
N GLN A 20 17.88 27.62 1.57
CA GLN A 20 16.67 28.44 1.64
C GLN A 20 15.41 27.57 1.81
N PHE A 21 14.42 28.04 2.55
CA PHE A 21 13.17 27.28 2.77
C PHE A 21 12.39 27.09 1.46
N SER A 22 12.36 28.11 0.61
CA SER A 22 11.75 28.03 -0.72
C SER A 22 12.33 26.90 -1.57
N GLU A 23 13.66 26.69 -1.56
CA GLU A 23 14.34 25.61 -2.28
C GLU A 23 14.04 24.22 -1.72
N VAL A 24 13.87 24.12 -0.40
CA VAL A 24 13.55 22.86 0.29
C VAL A 24 12.10 22.43 0.05
N SER A 25 11.20 23.35 -0.34
CA SER A 25 9.77 23.10 -0.45
C SER A 25 9.27 22.64 -1.83
N VAL A 26 10.07 22.74 -2.89
CA VAL A 26 9.62 22.56 -4.29
C VAL A 26 9.77 21.11 -4.79
N ASP A 27 10.67 20.31 -4.24
CA ASP A 27 10.87 18.91 -4.64
C ASP A 27 10.12 17.93 -3.73
N ILE A 28 8.80 17.80 -3.94
CA ILE A 28 7.95 16.81 -3.23
C ILE A 28 8.28 15.36 -3.64
N GLU A 29 9.04 15.16 -4.73
CA GLU A 29 9.36 13.83 -5.27
C GLU A 29 10.73 13.28 -4.82
N GLU A 30 11.65 14.10 -4.31
CA GLU A 30 12.95 13.66 -3.79
C GLU A 30 13.13 13.97 -2.31
N ALA A 31 12.73 13.01 -1.45
CA ALA A 31 13.32 12.62 -0.16
C ALA A 31 13.84 13.66 0.87
N PHE A 32 13.64 14.97 0.73
CA PHE A 32 14.09 15.95 1.71
C PHE A 32 12.95 16.33 2.67
N ARG A 33 13.01 15.78 3.89
CA ARG A 33 12.05 16.08 4.95
C ARG A 33 12.41 17.42 5.61
N SER A 34 11.41 18.24 5.91
CA SER A 34 11.60 19.44 6.74
C SER A 34 12.33 19.08 8.05
N PRO A 35 13.38 19.81 8.46
CA PRO A 35 14.10 19.57 9.71
C PRO A 35 13.20 19.56 10.96
N LEU A 36 12.13 20.37 10.97
CA LEU A 36 11.15 20.38 12.06
C LEU A 36 10.29 19.11 12.09
N SER A 37 10.07 18.44 10.95
CA SER A 37 9.39 17.14 10.93
C SER A 37 10.20 16.07 11.67
N VAL A 38 11.53 16.12 11.61
CA VAL A 38 12.40 15.20 12.36
C VAL A 38 12.24 15.43 13.86
N LEU A 39 12.17 16.70 14.30
CA LEU A 39 11.91 17.03 15.71
C LEU A 39 10.55 16.51 16.17
N LEU A 40 9.51 16.67 15.35
CA LEU A 40 8.16 16.22 15.66
C LEU A 40 8.06 14.69 15.69
N GLU A 41 8.73 13.98 14.79
CA GLU A 41 8.79 12.51 14.76
C GLU A 41 9.41 11.98 16.06
N GLN A 42 10.56 12.52 16.46
CA GLN A 42 11.22 12.14 17.72
C GLN A 42 10.40 12.53 18.96
N ALA A 43 9.70 13.67 18.93
CA ALA A 43 8.81 14.07 20.02
C ALA A 43 7.61 13.11 20.18
N THR A 44 7.11 12.52 19.09
CA THR A 44 5.98 11.58 19.13
C THR A 44 6.35 10.18 19.64
N GLU A 45 7.64 9.83 19.65
CA GLU A 45 8.13 8.52 20.09
C GLU A 45 8.32 8.43 21.61
N THR A 46 8.18 9.54 22.34
CA THR A 46 8.36 9.60 23.79
C THR A 46 7.11 10.12 24.52
N ASN A 47 6.92 9.64 25.75
CA ASN A 47 5.92 10.18 26.68
C ASN A 47 6.52 11.22 27.66
N GLU A 48 7.83 11.46 27.58
CA GLU A 48 8.54 12.43 28.42
C GLU A 48 8.44 13.85 27.84
N PRO A 49 8.49 14.91 28.68
CA PRO A 49 8.45 16.29 28.19
C PRO A 49 9.61 16.60 27.23
N PHE A 50 9.27 17.02 26.02
CA PHE A 50 10.21 17.52 25.01
C PHE A 50 9.89 18.99 24.67
N LEU A 51 10.92 19.82 24.60
CA LEU A 51 10.83 21.23 24.29
C LEU A 51 11.84 21.58 23.19
N PHE A 52 11.38 22.28 22.15
CA PHE A 52 12.22 22.95 21.17
C PHE A 52 11.94 24.45 21.22
N GLN A 53 13.00 25.27 21.18
CA GLN A 53 12.90 26.72 21.24
C GLN A 53 13.80 27.37 20.18
N ALA A 54 13.19 28.23 19.36
CA ALA A 54 13.87 29.15 18.45
C ALA A 54 13.62 30.58 18.92
N VAL A 55 14.69 31.30 19.27
CA VAL A 55 14.63 32.72 19.66
C VAL A 55 15.37 33.53 18.61
N PHE A 56 14.71 34.55 18.05
CA PHE A 56 15.35 35.41 17.07
C PHE A 56 15.05 36.90 17.28
N THR A 57 15.98 37.75 16.87
CA THR A 57 15.81 39.21 16.85
C THR A 57 16.35 39.82 15.56
N PRO A 58 15.78 40.93 15.05
CA PRO A 58 16.35 41.62 13.90
C PRO A 58 17.80 42.01 14.13
N ARG A 59 18.68 41.67 13.19
CA ARG A 59 20.09 42.08 13.19
C ARG A 59 20.20 43.46 12.56
N ARG A 60 21.15 44.26 13.02
CA ARG A 60 21.44 45.58 12.42
C ARG A 60 21.87 45.42 10.96
N ASP A 61 21.55 46.43 10.13
CA ASP A 61 22.02 46.49 8.75
C ASP A 61 23.55 46.40 8.69
N TRP A 62 24.04 45.38 7.98
CA TRP A 62 25.46 45.09 7.79
C TRP A 62 25.90 45.26 6.34
N THR A 63 25.14 46.01 5.51
CA THR A 63 25.48 46.27 4.09
C THR A 63 26.89 46.82 3.91
N LYS A 64 27.34 47.73 4.79
CA LYS A 64 28.70 48.28 4.74
C LYS A 64 29.77 47.22 5.01
N GLU A 65 29.49 46.30 5.92
CA GLU A 65 30.36 45.19 6.31
C GLU A 65 30.40 44.15 5.17
N ALA A 66 29.25 43.88 4.54
CA ALA A 66 29.12 43.04 3.35
C ALA A 66 29.98 43.57 2.20
N GLU A 67 29.89 44.87 1.88
CA GLU A 67 30.66 45.49 0.80
C GLU A 67 32.17 45.51 1.08
N ALA A 68 32.57 45.71 2.34
CA ALA A 68 33.97 45.60 2.74
C ALA A 68 34.47 44.16 2.60
N HIS A 69 33.66 43.17 3.02
CA HIS A 69 34.01 41.76 2.92
C HIS A 69 34.08 41.29 1.45
N LYS A 70 33.13 41.68 0.60
CA LYS A 70 33.17 41.43 -0.86
C LYS A 70 34.42 42.06 -1.51
N ARG A 71 34.82 43.27 -1.10
CA ARG A 71 36.09 43.88 -1.58
C ARG A 71 37.31 43.06 -1.15
N ASN A 72 37.34 42.57 0.10
CA ASN A 72 38.42 41.72 0.58
C ASN A 72 38.49 40.38 -0.19
N LEU A 73 37.33 39.79 -0.51
CA LEU A 73 37.22 38.60 -1.35
C LEU A 73 37.71 38.87 -2.80
N LYS A 74 37.33 40.01 -3.40
CA LYS A 74 37.79 40.43 -4.74
C LYS A 74 39.29 40.69 -4.82
N MET A 75 39.87 41.25 -3.77
CA MET A 75 41.28 41.66 -3.73
C MET A 75 42.21 40.52 -3.28
N GLY A 76 41.68 39.30 -3.07
CA GLY A 76 42.46 38.13 -2.62
C GLY A 76 43.18 38.36 -1.29
N THR A 77 42.72 39.34 -0.49
CA THR A 77 43.53 39.90 0.59
C THR A 77 43.22 39.22 1.90
N THR A 78 43.95 38.16 2.21
CA THR A 78 44.22 37.77 3.60
C THR A 78 45.10 38.86 4.22
N GLY A 79 44.44 39.92 4.69
CA GLY A 79 44.91 40.91 5.66
C GLY A 79 46.30 41.52 5.47
N MET A 80 46.36 42.84 5.33
CA MET A 80 47.53 43.73 5.44
C MET A 80 48.51 43.42 6.62
N TRP A 81 48.09 42.60 7.59
CA TRP A 81 48.90 42.06 8.68
C TRP A 81 49.84 40.90 8.29
N SER A 82 49.57 40.18 7.20
CA SER A 82 50.42 39.07 6.72
C SER A 82 51.70 39.59 6.04
N ALA A 83 51.58 40.66 5.25
CA ALA A 83 52.71 41.33 4.62
C ALA A 83 53.66 41.95 5.65
N PHE A 84 53.14 42.58 6.71
CA PHE A 84 53.97 43.18 7.76
C PHE A 84 54.71 42.12 8.61
N ARG A 85 54.12 40.93 8.84
CA ARG A 85 54.80 39.79 9.47
C ARG A 85 55.84 39.16 8.55
N GLN A 86 55.58 39.08 7.24
CA GLN A 86 56.56 38.57 6.28
C GLN A 86 57.77 39.49 6.14
N GLU A 87 57.58 40.81 6.17
CA GLU A 87 58.66 41.78 6.05
C GLU A 87 59.50 41.86 7.35
N ALA A 88 58.85 41.81 8.52
CA ALA A 88 59.54 41.72 9.81
C ALA A 88 60.25 40.38 10.04
N GLY A 89 59.68 39.27 9.54
CA GLY A 89 60.30 37.94 9.59
C GLY A 89 61.49 37.80 8.64
N ALA A 90 61.40 38.37 7.43
CA ALA A 90 62.48 38.34 6.43
C ALA A 90 63.71 39.18 6.82
N MET A 91 63.55 40.19 7.69
CA MET A 91 64.65 41.01 8.18
C MET A 91 65.39 40.38 9.38
N LEU A 92 64.77 39.41 10.09
CA LEU A 92 65.32 38.79 11.29
C LEU A 92 65.87 37.37 11.09
N PHE A 93 65.38 36.61 10.11
CA PHE A 93 65.84 35.25 9.86
C PHE A 93 66.11 35.05 8.37
N GLY A 94 67.38 34.86 8.03
CA GLY A 94 67.83 34.58 6.66
C GLY A 94 67.11 33.36 6.09
N THR A 95 66.61 33.52 4.86
CA THR A 95 65.80 32.52 4.16
C THR A 95 66.64 31.29 3.77
N SER A 96 66.20 30.09 4.14
CA SER A 96 66.72 28.82 3.60
C SER A 96 65.97 28.41 2.32
N GLU A 97 66.64 27.66 1.44
CA GLU A 97 66.18 27.30 0.08
C GLU A 97 64.94 26.39 0.02
N GLU A 98 64.53 25.76 1.12
CA GLU A 98 63.37 24.87 1.14
C GLU A 98 62.02 25.61 0.94
N GLU A 99 61.91 26.89 1.33
CA GLU A 99 60.68 27.67 1.16
C GLU A 99 60.45 28.21 -0.26
N ARG A 100 61.45 28.08 -1.15
CA ARG A 100 61.33 28.55 -2.54
C ARG A 100 60.57 27.56 -3.44
N ARG A 101 60.49 26.29 -3.05
CA ARG A 101 59.85 25.23 -3.86
C ARG A 101 58.36 25.00 -3.60
N GLN A 102 57.78 25.63 -2.56
CA GLN A 102 56.32 25.58 -2.32
C GLN A 102 55.57 26.83 -2.82
N ARG A 103 56.24 27.82 -3.43
CA ARG A 103 55.61 29.07 -3.90
C ARG A 103 55.05 29.04 -5.33
N HIS A 104 55.04 27.89 -5.99
CA HIS A 104 54.46 27.75 -7.32
C HIS A 104 53.51 26.56 -7.40
N ARG A 105 52.35 26.69 -6.74
CA ARG A 105 51.11 26.11 -7.23
C ARG A 105 50.10 27.26 -7.32
N PRO A 106 49.70 27.68 -8.51
CA PRO A 106 48.62 28.65 -8.63
C PRO A 106 47.34 27.92 -8.22
N ASP A 107 46.78 28.28 -7.06
CA ASP A 107 45.34 28.13 -6.89
C ASP A 107 44.71 29.11 -7.87
N THR A 108 44.25 28.53 -8.98
CA THR A 108 43.47 29.21 -10.00
C THR A 108 42.36 30.02 -9.32
N PRO A 109 42.23 31.32 -9.63
CA PRO A 109 41.26 32.19 -8.96
C PRO A 109 39.85 31.70 -9.27
N GLU A 110 39.12 31.24 -8.26
CA GLU A 110 37.68 31.04 -8.37
C GLU A 110 37.02 32.41 -8.63
N GLN A 111 36.70 32.60 -9.91
CA GLN A 111 35.75 33.57 -10.46
C GLN A 111 35.82 34.99 -9.88
N ILE A 112 36.80 35.74 -10.39
CA ILE A 112 36.69 37.19 -10.52
C ILE A 112 35.68 37.46 -11.67
N GLY A 113 34.45 37.85 -11.32
CA GLY A 113 33.53 38.50 -12.26
C GLY A 113 32.16 37.84 -12.36
N GLY A 114 31.12 38.60 -12.00
CA GLY A 114 29.72 38.22 -12.22
C GLY A 114 28.80 38.70 -11.10
N THR A 115 28.50 39.99 -11.05
CA THR A 115 27.22 40.45 -10.49
C THR A 115 26.12 39.78 -11.29
N LEU A 116 25.38 38.84 -10.68
CA LEU A 116 24.17 38.20 -11.20
C LEU A 116 24.17 37.98 -12.73
N SER A 117 24.98 37.03 -13.20
CA SER A 117 24.93 36.59 -14.59
C SER A 117 24.94 35.06 -14.62
N GLY A 118 23.74 34.48 -14.71
CA GLY A 118 23.53 33.04 -14.85
C GLY A 118 22.25 32.59 -14.15
N GLY A 119 21.11 32.75 -14.82
CA GLY A 119 19.91 31.99 -14.47
C GLY A 119 20.17 30.51 -14.75
N GLY A 120 20.16 29.70 -13.71
CA GLY A 120 20.21 28.25 -13.81
C GLY A 120 19.44 27.68 -12.64
N ASP A 121 18.47 26.81 -12.92
CA ASP A 121 17.69 26.04 -11.95
C ASP A 121 18.63 25.18 -11.09
N GLY A 122 19.06 25.72 -9.96
CA GLY A 122 19.85 25.00 -8.95
C GLY A 122 19.92 25.77 -7.63
N PRO A 123 20.26 25.10 -6.50
CA PRO A 123 20.29 25.71 -5.18
C PRO A 123 21.16 26.97 -5.12
N SER A 124 20.67 28.04 -4.47
CA SER A 124 21.37 29.32 -4.29
C SER A 124 22.71 29.19 -3.55
N THR A 125 22.89 28.11 -2.80
CA THR A 125 24.17 27.74 -2.16
C THR A 125 25.26 27.33 -3.17
N ARG A 126 24.95 27.18 -4.46
CA ARG A 126 25.94 26.94 -5.54
C ARG A 126 26.62 28.21 -6.05
N HIS A 127 26.13 29.39 -5.69
CA HIS A 127 26.78 30.64 -6.07
C HIS A 127 28.12 30.83 -5.35
N SER A 128 29.01 31.64 -5.93
CA SER A 128 30.26 32.05 -5.27
C SER A 128 29.97 32.73 -3.93
N ARG A 129 30.96 32.75 -3.01
CA ARG A 129 30.82 33.42 -1.69
C ARG A 129 30.18 34.81 -1.81
N MET A 130 30.59 35.59 -2.81
CA MET A 130 30.05 36.93 -3.06
C MET A 130 28.58 36.91 -3.49
N GLY A 131 28.20 35.99 -4.39
CA GLY A 131 26.81 35.85 -4.84
C GLY A 131 25.87 35.43 -3.72
N GLN A 132 26.33 34.58 -2.80
CA GLN A 132 25.54 34.22 -1.61
C GLN A 132 25.34 35.40 -0.65
N ILE A 133 26.35 36.26 -0.48
CA ILE A 133 26.23 37.47 0.34
C ILE A 133 25.20 38.45 -0.26
N ASP A 134 25.14 38.56 -1.58
CA ASP A 134 24.12 39.36 -2.27
C ASP A 134 22.70 38.83 -2.00
N LEU A 135 22.53 37.50 -2.04
CA LEU A 135 21.24 36.83 -1.82
C LEU A 135 20.79 36.81 -0.35
N LYS A 136 21.71 36.93 0.62
CA LYS A 136 21.38 36.92 2.06
C LYS A 136 20.64 38.17 2.56
N GLN A 137 20.54 39.22 1.73
CA GLN A 137 19.84 40.47 2.02
C GLN A 137 20.32 41.18 3.31
N PRO A 138 21.49 41.86 3.28
CA PRO A 138 22.11 42.45 4.48
C PRO A 138 21.28 43.46 5.28
N THR A 139 20.23 44.00 4.67
CA THR A 139 19.29 44.96 5.27
C THR A 139 18.25 44.29 6.16
N VAL A 140 17.97 42.99 5.95
CA VAL A 140 16.91 42.25 6.65
C VAL A 140 17.44 40.85 6.99
N THR A 141 18.14 40.75 8.13
CA THR A 141 18.62 39.47 8.68
C THR A 141 18.26 39.37 10.15
N PHE A 142 18.32 38.16 10.69
CA PHE A 142 17.97 37.85 12.07
C PHE A 142 19.12 37.12 12.77
N ASP A 143 19.34 37.46 14.03
CA ASP A 143 20.15 36.70 14.96
C ASP A 143 19.26 35.63 15.59
N LEU A 144 19.58 34.36 15.37
CA LEU A 144 18.80 33.18 15.76
C LEU A 144 19.58 32.32 16.76
N SER A 145 18.90 31.83 17.79
CA SER A 145 19.43 30.86 18.74
C SER A 145 18.46 29.67 18.87
N LEU A 146 18.99 28.46 18.70
CA LEU A 146 18.23 27.22 18.62
C LEU A 146 18.65 26.24 19.71
N ARG A 147 17.67 25.60 20.35
CA ARG A 147 17.91 24.70 21.48
C ARG A 147 16.74 23.78 21.73
N ALA A 148 17.05 22.59 22.24
CA ALA A 148 16.07 21.60 22.64
C ALA A 148 16.41 20.97 24.00
N GLY A 149 15.37 20.69 24.79
CA GLY A 149 15.44 20.05 26.09
C GLY A 149 14.49 18.86 26.16
N GLY A 150 14.92 17.77 26.79
CA GLY A 150 14.17 16.53 26.87
C GLY A 150 15.05 15.37 27.34
N GLU A 151 14.51 14.16 27.28
CA GLU A 151 15.18 12.92 27.63
C GLU A 151 16.43 12.68 26.72
N PRO A 152 17.55 12.14 27.26
CA PRO A 152 18.80 12.05 26.49
C PRO A 152 18.71 11.28 25.18
N SER A 153 17.92 10.20 25.08
CA SER A 153 17.79 9.42 23.85
C SER A 153 17.10 10.23 22.74
N VAL A 154 16.07 11.01 23.09
CA VAL A 154 15.36 11.91 22.17
C VAL A 154 16.28 13.05 21.71
N ILE A 155 17.05 13.63 22.64
CA ILE A 155 18.01 14.71 22.33
C ILE A 155 19.09 14.23 21.36
N ASN A 156 19.63 13.02 21.56
CA ASN A 156 20.59 12.43 20.65
C ASN A 156 19.98 12.19 19.25
N GLY A 157 18.71 11.79 19.17
CA GLY A 157 18.01 11.59 17.90
C GLY A 157 17.82 12.88 17.08
N VAL A 158 17.64 14.02 17.74
CA VAL A 158 17.42 15.31 17.05
C VAL A 158 18.68 16.11 16.75
N THR A 159 19.83 15.67 17.26
CA THR A 159 21.09 16.42 17.20
C THR A 159 21.51 16.80 15.77
N GLY A 160 21.33 15.91 14.80
CA GLY A 160 21.65 16.14 13.39
C GLY A 160 20.54 16.79 12.55
N ALA A 161 19.40 17.19 13.15
CA ALA A 161 18.21 17.60 12.39
C ALA A 161 18.46 18.77 11.44
N PHE A 162 19.35 19.70 11.80
CA PHE A 162 19.59 20.92 11.03
C PHE A 162 20.87 20.89 10.18
N THR A 163 21.69 19.84 10.27
CA THR A 163 22.97 19.76 9.56
C THR A 163 22.79 19.83 8.04
N ALA A 164 21.69 19.29 7.53
CA ALA A 164 21.36 19.30 6.10
C ALA A 164 21.05 20.70 5.53
N LEU A 165 20.83 21.71 6.38
CA LEU A 165 20.66 23.10 5.96
C LEU A 165 22.00 23.83 5.74
N SER A 166 23.12 23.16 6.03
CA SER A 166 24.45 23.77 5.90
C SER A 166 24.80 24.02 4.44
N GLY A 167 25.19 25.25 4.14
CA GLY A 167 25.80 25.63 2.86
C GLY A 167 27.29 25.30 2.82
N PRO A 168 27.96 25.51 1.68
CA PRO A 168 29.38 25.19 1.49
C PRO A 168 30.34 26.05 2.32
N TYR A 169 29.88 27.17 2.88
CA TYR A 169 30.72 28.12 3.64
C TYR A 169 30.20 28.39 5.06
N TYR A 170 28.88 28.33 5.24
CA TYR A 170 28.20 28.54 6.51
C TYR A 170 27.28 27.36 6.81
N GLY A 171 27.41 26.80 8.01
CA GLY A 171 26.69 25.59 8.43
C GLY A 171 26.02 25.71 9.79
N VAL A 172 25.24 24.69 10.13
CA VAL A 172 24.62 24.51 11.44
C VAL A 172 25.08 23.18 12.02
N GLU A 173 25.75 23.24 13.18
CA GLU A 173 26.22 22.06 13.89
C GLU A 173 25.75 22.08 15.34
N GLU A 174 25.76 20.91 15.97
CA GLU A 174 25.56 20.81 17.40
C GLU A 174 26.69 21.51 18.16
N ALA A 175 26.33 22.21 19.23
CA ALA A 175 27.26 22.80 20.17
C ALA A 175 26.94 22.25 21.56
N VAL A 176 27.86 21.46 22.10
CA VAL A 176 27.76 20.93 23.45
C VAL A 176 28.31 21.98 24.42
N ASP A 177 27.43 22.62 25.17
CA ASP A 177 27.80 23.64 26.17
C ASP A 177 27.21 23.33 27.57
N ALA A 178 27.65 24.07 28.58
CA ALA A 178 27.26 23.88 29.97
C ALA A 178 25.73 23.97 30.16
N VAL A 179 25.11 22.85 30.53
CA VAL A 179 23.65 22.65 30.67
C VAL A 179 22.98 23.76 31.49
N ASP A 180 23.60 24.22 32.57
CA ASP A 180 23.02 25.23 33.46
C ASP A 180 22.81 26.58 32.78
N ARG A 181 23.76 27.02 31.94
CA ARG A 181 23.68 28.30 31.25
C ARG A 181 22.62 28.29 30.16
N GLU A 182 22.58 27.21 29.38
CA GLU A 182 21.58 27.05 28.32
C GLU A 182 20.16 26.93 28.89
N PHE A 183 20.03 26.32 30.08
CA PHE A 183 18.76 26.27 30.80
C PHE A 183 18.30 27.65 31.28
N GLU A 184 19.19 28.47 31.86
CA GLU A 184 18.88 29.85 32.25
C GLU A 184 18.43 30.70 31.05
N ASP A 185 19.17 30.62 29.94
CA ASP A 185 18.81 31.37 28.75
C ASP A 185 17.51 30.83 28.13
N LEU A 186 17.19 29.54 28.27
CA LEU A 186 15.95 28.93 27.76
C LEU A 186 14.74 29.44 28.55
N CYS A 187 14.83 29.46 29.88
CA CYS A 187 13.80 30.03 30.75
C CYS A 187 13.61 31.54 30.51
N GLY A 188 14.68 32.24 30.14
CA GLY A 188 14.65 33.68 29.84
C GLY A 188 14.33 34.05 28.40
N ALA A 189 14.17 33.07 27.49
CA ALA A 189 14.04 33.27 26.05
C ALA A 189 15.09 34.25 25.47
N ARG A 190 16.36 34.11 25.89
CA ARG A 190 17.46 35.03 25.52
C ARG A 190 18.32 34.47 24.40
N LEU A 191 18.84 35.30 23.50
CA LEU A 191 19.85 34.83 22.54
C LEU A 191 21.08 34.25 23.24
N GLY A 192 21.68 33.21 22.66
CA GLY A 192 22.91 32.61 23.15
C GLY A 192 24.05 33.62 23.24
N ARG A 193 24.92 33.45 24.24
CA ARG A 193 26.00 34.40 24.54
C ARG A 193 27.34 33.83 24.08
N THR A 194 28.06 34.58 23.24
CA THR A 194 29.42 34.18 22.81
C THR A 194 30.40 34.21 23.97
N GLY A 195 30.87 33.04 24.40
CA GLY A 195 31.91 32.89 25.42
C GLY A 195 33.31 33.25 24.90
N ILE A 196 34.28 33.38 25.82
CA ILE A 196 35.69 33.69 25.47
C ILE A 196 36.31 32.59 24.60
N ARG A 197 35.96 31.31 24.82
CA ARG A 197 36.44 30.17 24.00
C ARG A 197 35.85 30.18 22.58
N GLU A 198 34.56 30.48 22.46
CA GLU A 198 33.86 30.51 21.17
C GLU A 198 34.33 31.67 20.28
N ARG A 199 34.82 32.77 20.87
CA ARG A 199 35.48 33.87 20.13
C ARG A 199 36.77 33.46 19.40
N PHE A 200 37.37 32.33 19.76
CA PHE A 200 38.56 31.77 19.11
C PHE A 200 38.26 30.49 18.31
N GLY A 201 37.00 30.04 18.31
CA GLY A 201 36.54 28.90 17.52
C GLY A 201 35.79 29.36 16.26
N ASN A 202 35.46 28.40 15.40
CA ASN A 202 34.68 28.64 14.18
C ASN A 202 33.16 28.48 14.39
N THR A 203 32.72 28.23 15.62
CA THR A 203 31.31 27.98 15.99
C THR A 203 30.78 29.13 16.84
N ASN A 204 29.64 29.69 16.45
CA ASN A 204 28.99 30.81 17.12
C ASN A 204 27.61 30.39 17.65
N PRO A 205 27.24 30.70 18.92
CA PRO A 205 25.90 30.43 19.44
C PRO A 205 24.77 31.20 18.77
N ILE A 206 25.10 32.23 17.97
CA ILE A 206 24.13 32.99 17.19
C ILE A 206 24.27 32.60 15.72
N ILE A 207 23.19 32.05 15.17
CA ILE A 207 23.04 31.76 13.75
C ILE A 207 22.48 33.01 13.07
N VAL A 208 23.04 33.42 11.93
CA VAL A 208 22.52 34.57 11.17
C VAL A 208 21.73 34.06 9.97
N THR A 209 20.45 34.42 9.93
CA THR A 209 19.52 33.95 8.89
C THR A 209 18.84 35.11 8.15
N SER A 210 18.63 34.97 6.84
CA SER A 210 17.66 35.76 6.08
C SER A 210 16.22 35.35 6.44
N PRO A 211 15.16 36.07 5.99
CA PRO A 211 13.78 35.69 6.25
C PRO A 211 13.42 34.29 5.70
N ASP A 212 13.95 33.94 4.53
CA ASP A 212 13.70 32.64 3.89
C ASP A 212 14.47 31.51 4.59
N GLU A 213 15.71 31.76 5.02
CA GLU A 213 16.48 30.80 5.83
C GLU A 213 15.83 30.59 7.22
N LEU A 214 15.31 31.65 7.83
CA LEU A 214 14.65 31.61 9.15
C LEU A 214 13.41 30.70 9.11
N ALA A 215 12.67 30.71 8.01
CA ALA A 215 11.47 29.89 7.83
C ALA A 215 11.73 28.39 8.02
N ASN A 216 12.94 27.90 7.71
CA ASN A 216 13.32 26.50 7.98
C ASN A 216 13.24 26.10 9.46
N PHE A 217 13.35 27.07 10.38
CA PHE A 217 13.43 26.83 11.82
C PHE A 217 12.15 27.15 12.58
N VAL A 218 11.24 27.93 11.98
CA VAL A 218 10.03 28.43 12.64
C VAL A 218 8.73 28.04 11.94
N THR A 219 8.78 27.64 10.67
CA THR A 219 7.58 27.29 9.89
C THR A 219 7.31 25.80 9.96
N VAL A 220 6.24 25.41 10.66
CA VAL A 220 5.80 24.01 10.72
C VAL A 220 5.15 23.62 9.38
N PRO A 221 5.57 22.51 8.73
CA PRO A 221 5.00 22.08 7.47
C PRO A 221 3.53 21.65 7.61
N ASN A 222 2.78 21.72 6.50
CA ASN A 222 1.39 21.24 6.45
C ASN A 222 1.31 19.75 6.85
N THR A 223 0.22 19.33 7.48
CA THR A 223 -0.07 17.93 7.87
C THR A 223 0.14 16.93 6.75
N GLY A 224 -0.13 17.31 5.49
CA GLY A 224 0.13 16.48 4.30
C GLY A 224 1.62 16.17 4.04
N ALA A 225 2.53 17.03 4.53
CA ALA A 225 3.98 16.87 4.44
C ALA A 225 4.60 16.29 5.73
N LEU A 226 3.81 16.06 6.78
CA LEU A 226 4.26 15.36 8.00
C LEU A 226 4.37 13.85 7.78
N PRO A 227 5.34 13.17 8.43
CA PRO A 227 5.40 11.71 8.52
C PRO A 227 4.11 11.13 9.12
N LYS A 228 3.82 9.86 8.80
CA LYS A 228 2.58 9.17 9.20
C LYS A 228 2.35 9.18 10.73
N ALA A 229 3.41 9.01 11.52
CA ALA A 229 3.35 9.04 12.98
C ALA A 229 2.95 10.44 13.49
N SER A 230 3.63 11.49 13.00
CA SER A 230 3.35 12.87 13.39
C SER A 230 2.02 13.41 12.87
N ARG A 231 1.53 12.92 11.72
CA ARG A 231 0.21 13.27 11.18
C ARG A 231 -0.94 12.72 12.03
N GLY A 232 -0.81 11.49 12.53
CA GLY A 232 -1.79 10.91 13.45
C GLY A 232 -1.77 11.56 14.83
N ALA A 233 -0.57 11.93 15.31
CA ALA A 233 -0.40 12.53 16.63
C ALA A 233 -0.75 14.02 16.71
N SER A 234 -0.66 14.77 15.59
CA SER A 234 -0.95 16.22 15.58
C SER A 234 -2.43 16.56 15.76
N GLY A 235 -3.33 15.57 15.73
CA GLY A 235 -4.78 15.78 15.78
C GLY A 235 -5.33 16.54 14.56
N GLY A 236 -4.50 16.77 13.54
CA GLY A 236 -4.87 17.46 12.32
C GLY A 236 -5.82 16.61 11.50
N SER A 237 -7.12 16.92 11.60
CA SER A 237 -8.10 16.44 10.63
C SER A 237 -7.72 16.99 9.25
N PRO A 238 -7.85 16.22 8.16
CA PRO A 238 -7.68 16.76 6.81
C PRO A 238 -8.51 18.04 6.67
N ASP A 239 -7.99 19.07 5.99
CA ASP A 239 -8.76 20.26 5.65
C ASP A 239 -10.08 19.82 5.01
N ALA A 240 -11.17 19.92 5.77
CA ALA A 240 -12.52 19.68 5.31
C ALA A 240 -12.83 20.76 4.27
N ARG A 241 -12.45 20.48 3.01
CA ARG A 241 -12.84 21.32 1.88
C ARG A 241 -14.34 21.12 1.69
N SER A 242 -15.07 22.04 2.31
CA SER A 242 -16.52 22.17 2.42
C SER A 242 -17.03 21.66 3.78
N PRO A 243 -17.79 22.48 4.55
CA PRO A 243 -18.65 21.91 5.58
C PRO A 243 -19.53 20.89 4.84
N LEU A 244 -19.48 19.64 5.29
CA LEU A 244 -20.46 18.64 4.87
C LEU A 244 -21.83 19.32 5.04
N THR A 245 -22.53 19.58 3.93
CA THR A 245 -23.94 20.00 4.00
C THR A 245 -24.61 19.03 4.95
N ALA A 246 -25.31 19.55 5.98
CA ALA A 246 -25.94 18.75 7.01
C ALA A 246 -26.59 17.52 6.37
N THR A 247 -26.05 16.35 6.67
CA THR A 247 -26.50 15.09 6.12
C THR A 247 -27.99 14.97 6.42
N ASP A 248 -28.80 14.57 5.43
CA ASP A 248 -30.25 14.44 5.62
C ASP A 248 -30.53 13.34 6.66
N GLU A 249 -30.65 13.75 7.93
CA GLU A 249 -30.75 12.86 9.08
C GLU A 249 -32.02 12.00 9.00
N GLU A 250 -33.11 12.53 8.42
CA GLU A 250 -34.37 11.77 8.22
C GLU A 250 -34.20 10.67 7.16
N LEU A 251 -33.39 10.91 6.13
CA LEU A 251 -33.06 9.90 5.14
C LEU A 251 -32.10 8.86 5.71
N LEU A 252 -31.08 9.29 6.46
CA LEU A 252 -30.12 8.37 7.09
C LEU A 252 -30.75 7.49 8.16
N ALA A 253 -31.74 8.00 8.89
CA ALA A 253 -32.48 7.22 9.88
C ALA A 253 -33.18 5.98 9.29
N LYS A 254 -33.33 5.88 7.96
CA LYS A 254 -33.86 4.69 7.29
C LYS A 254 -32.83 3.55 7.16
N PHE A 255 -31.57 3.82 7.47
CA PHE A 255 -30.45 2.90 7.41
C PHE A 255 -29.92 2.64 8.82
N ASP A 256 -30.78 2.19 9.73
CA ASP A 256 -30.47 2.00 11.15
C ASP A 256 -30.40 0.51 11.57
N THR A 257 -30.73 -0.41 10.66
CA THR A 257 -30.87 -1.84 10.95
C THR A 257 -30.01 -2.69 10.00
N GLY A 258 -29.38 -3.75 10.52
CA GLY A 258 -28.60 -4.72 9.74
C GLY A 258 -27.08 -4.49 9.78
N MET A 259 -26.38 -4.79 8.67
CA MET A 259 -24.92 -4.69 8.59
C MET A 259 -24.47 -3.23 8.63
N CYS A 260 -23.72 -2.85 9.66
CA CYS A 260 -23.19 -1.50 9.83
C CYS A 260 -22.02 -1.25 8.89
N ILE A 261 -22.18 -0.29 7.97
CA ILE A 261 -21.18 0.10 6.97
C ILE A 261 -20.34 1.32 7.37
N GLY A 262 -20.60 1.90 8.54
CA GLY A 262 -19.84 3.02 9.09
C GLY A 262 -20.74 4.05 9.77
N GLU A 263 -20.17 5.21 10.05
CA GLU A 263 -20.86 6.30 10.72
C GLU A 263 -20.88 7.53 9.82
N ALA A 264 -22.04 8.14 9.64
CA ALA A 264 -22.19 9.42 8.97
C ALA A 264 -21.83 10.55 9.94
N GLU A 265 -20.84 11.36 9.55
CA GLU A 265 -20.49 12.58 10.28
C GLU A 265 -21.68 13.55 10.28
N THR A 266 -21.97 14.10 11.47
CA THR A 266 -22.99 15.13 11.62
C THR A 266 -22.37 16.51 11.48
N ALA A 267 -23.14 17.49 11.03
CA ALA A 267 -22.63 18.85 10.79
C ALA A 267 -22.22 19.60 12.07
N THR A 268 -22.48 19.06 13.27
CA THR A 268 -22.17 19.71 14.55
C THR A 268 -21.24 18.83 15.36
N PRO A 269 -20.06 19.33 15.80
CA PRO A 269 -19.08 18.55 16.57
C PRO A 269 -19.61 17.93 17.88
N ASP A 270 -20.70 18.48 18.42
CA ASP A 270 -21.29 18.07 19.70
C ASP A 270 -22.34 16.94 19.56
N ARG A 271 -22.63 16.50 18.33
CA ARG A 271 -23.59 15.41 18.08
C ARG A 271 -22.85 14.11 17.77
N PRO A 272 -23.29 12.96 18.32
CA PRO A 272 -22.73 11.68 17.95
C PRO A 272 -22.99 11.43 16.45
N ASN A 273 -22.07 10.74 15.80
CA ASN A 273 -22.27 10.31 14.43
C ASN A 273 -23.45 9.34 14.34
N ILE A 274 -24.06 9.27 13.16
CA ILE A 274 -25.21 8.39 12.91
C ILE A 274 -24.67 7.07 12.32
N PRO A 275 -24.82 5.92 12.99
CA PRO A 275 -24.45 4.64 12.41
C PRO A 275 -25.34 4.35 11.20
N ILE A 276 -24.72 3.92 10.10
CA ILE A 276 -25.41 3.55 8.86
C ILE A 276 -25.33 2.05 8.71
N SER A 277 -26.49 1.40 8.75
CA SER A 277 -26.67 -0.04 8.66
C SER A 277 -27.58 -0.41 7.49
N LEU A 278 -27.25 -1.51 6.83
CA LEU A 278 -27.97 -2.01 5.67
C LEU A 278 -28.70 -3.32 5.98
N THR A 279 -29.98 -3.37 5.65
CA THR A 279 -30.80 -4.57 5.79
C THR A 279 -30.39 -5.65 4.78
N ALA A 280 -30.77 -6.90 5.03
CA ALA A 280 -30.54 -8.00 4.08
C ALA A 280 -31.12 -7.71 2.68
N GLU A 281 -32.31 -7.08 2.61
CA GLU A 281 -32.93 -6.69 1.34
C GLU A 281 -32.08 -5.67 0.58
N GLN A 282 -31.54 -4.65 1.27
CA GLN A 282 -30.67 -3.65 0.65
C GLN A 282 -29.34 -4.25 0.16
N LEU A 283 -28.80 -5.23 0.87
CA LEU A 283 -27.55 -5.90 0.49
C LEU A 283 -27.66 -6.75 -0.78
N THR A 284 -28.88 -7.07 -1.25
CA THR A 284 -29.09 -7.74 -2.55
C THR A 284 -28.65 -6.88 -3.74
N HIS A 285 -28.51 -5.56 -3.56
CA HIS A 285 -28.01 -4.65 -4.59
C HIS A 285 -26.48 -4.58 -4.68
N HIS A 286 -25.77 -5.32 -3.81
CA HIS A 286 -24.32 -5.28 -3.63
C HIS A 286 -23.78 -3.91 -3.17
N VAL A 287 -22.69 -3.96 -2.40
CA VAL A 287 -22.04 -2.75 -1.86
C VAL A 287 -20.57 -2.75 -2.26
N LEU A 288 -20.09 -1.60 -2.75
CA LEU A 288 -18.70 -1.40 -3.12
C LEU A 288 -18.06 -0.34 -2.22
N ARG A 289 -17.02 -0.74 -1.47
CA ARG A 289 -16.18 0.19 -0.70
C ARG A 289 -14.80 0.35 -1.36
N ALA A 290 -14.51 1.57 -1.81
CA ALA A 290 -13.21 1.93 -2.39
C ALA A 290 -12.41 2.83 -1.43
N SER A 291 -11.12 2.54 -1.28
CA SER A 291 -10.19 3.31 -0.45
C SER A 291 -8.77 3.20 -1.01
N THR A 292 -7.99 4.27 -0.91
CA THR A 292 -6.63 4.38 -1.47
C THR A 292 -5.56 4.01 -0.45
N THR A 293 -5.80 4.23 0.84
CA THR A 293 -4.87 3.97 1.95
C THR A 293 -5.64 3.50 3.19
N GLY A 294 -5.13 2.45 3.87
CA GLY A 294 -5.50 1.97 5.22
C GLY A 294 -6.98 2.06 5.64
N GLY A 295 -7.64 0.90 5.83
CA GLY A 295 -8.99 0.87 6.42
C GLY A 295 -9.93 -0.17 5.80
N LYS A 296 -9.66 -0.64 4.57
CA LYS A 296 -10.50 -1.68 3.92
C LYS A 296 -10.66 -2.93 4.78
N THR A 297 -9.55 -3.46 5.29
CA THR A 297 -9.55 -4.68 6.09
C THR A 297 -10.28 -4.48 7.41
N THR A 298 -10.02 -3.38 8.12
CA THR A 298 -10.73 -3.05 9.37
C THR A 298 -12.23 -2.88 9.13
N ALA A 299 -12.60 -2.19 8.05
CA ALA A 299 -13.99 -1.95 7.72
C ALA A 299 -14.69 -3.26 7.31
N MET A 300 -14.02 -4.16 6.57
CA MET A 300 -14.55 -5.50 6.25
C MET A 300 -14.74 -6.37 7.50
N VAL A 301 -13.83 -6.28 8.48
CA VAL A 301 -14.01 -6.97 9.78
C VAL A 301 -15.22 -6.44 10.52
N ASN A 302 -15.41 -5.12 10.58
CA ASN A 302 -16.57 -4.50 11.23
C ASN A 302 -17.89 -4.84 10.50
N ASP A 303 -17.89 -4.81 9.16
CA ASP A 303 -19.03 -5.24 8.35
C ASP A 303 -19.39 -6.69 8.70
N GLY A 304 -18.41 -7.61 8.71
CA GLY A 304 -18.66 -9.03 9.02
C GLY A 304 -19.11 -9.29 10.47
N LEU A 305 -18.68 -8.48 11.43
CA LEU A 305 -19.12 -8.60 12.83
C LEU A 305 -20.55 -8.10 13.03
N SER A 306 -20.90 -6.96 12.41
CA SER A 306 -22.24 -6.41 12.49
C SER A 306 -23.25 -7.22 11.68
N ALA A 307 -22.86 -7.71 10.51
CA ALA A 307 -23.67 -8.66 9.74
C ALA A 307 -23.96 -9.92 10.54
N TYR A 308 -22.97 -10.49 11.24
CA TYR A 308 -23.17 -11.70 12.04
C TYR A 308 -24.13 -11.47 13.23
N GLU A 309 -24.10 -10.28 13.82
CA GLU A 309 -24.95 -9.93 14.96
C GLU A 309 -26.40 -9.65 14.55
N GLU A 310 -26.60 -8.99 13.41
CA GLU A 310 -27.90 -8.41 13.02
C GLU A 310 -28.60 -9.17 11.88
N LEU A 311 -27.87 -9.95 11.08
CA LEU A 311 -28.41 -10.65 9.91
C LEU A 311 -28.35 -12.18 10.09
N ASN A 312 -29.31 -12.87 9.48
CA ASN A 312 -29.34 -14.32 9.45
C ASN A 312 -28.61 -14.89 8.22
N GLY A 313 -28.05 -16.07 8.37
CA GLY A 313 -27.36 -16.82 7.31
C GLY A 313 -25.84 -16.71 7.41
N PRO A 314 -25.10 -17.46 6.57
CA PRO A 314 -23.66 -17.52 6.68
C PRO A 314 -22.98 -16.32 6.04
N ILE A 315 -21.78 -16.01 6.53
CA ILE A 315 -20.95 -14.92 6.01
C ILE A 315 -19.64 -15.50 5.49
N PHE A 316 -19.38 -15.36 4.19
CA PHE A 316 -18.11 -15.75 3.58
C PHE A 316 -17.19 -14.54 3.44
N ILE A 317 -16.02 -14.59 4.08
CA ILE A 317 -15.00 -13.54 4.00
C ILE A 317 -13.76 -14.10 3.31
N PHE A 318 -13.40 -13.54 2.15
CA PHE A 318 -12.24 -13.95 1.36
C PHE A 318 -11.02 -13.07 1.68
N ASP A 319 -9.99 -13.65 2.28
CA ASP A 319 -8.68 -13.01 2.44
C ASP A 319 -7.72 -13.46 1.33
N LYS A 320 -7.40 -12.54 0.42
CA LYS A 320 -6.45 -12.80 -0.67
C LYS A 320 -5.01 -12.45 -0.35
N LYS A 321 -4.79 -11.54 0.61
CA LYS A 321 -3.45 -10.98 0.84
C LYS A 321 -2.62 -11.86 1.77
N GLY A 322 -3.29 -12.70 2.55
CA GLY A 322 -2.68 -13.29 3.73
C GLY A 322 -2.35 -12.22 4.76
N GLY A 323 -2.21 -12.65 6.01
CA GLY A 323 -1.80 -11.77 7.09
C GLY A 323 -2.72 -11.89 8.30
N SER A 324 -2.98 -10.77 8.97
CA SER A 324 -3.64 -10.80 10.27
C SER A 324 -5.17 -10.78 10.19
N MET A 325 -5.82 -10.61 9.04
CA MET A 325 -7.28 -10.38 8.96
C MET A 325 -8.07 -11.48 9.65
N ALA A 326 -7.84 -12.75 9.30
CA ALA A 326 -8.55 -13.87 9.92
C ALA A 326 -8.31 -13.94 11.44
N THR A 327 -7.09 -13.61 11.88
CA THR A 327 -6.74 -13.55 13.30
C THR A 327 -7.44 -12.39 14.01
N GLU A 328 -7.46 -11.20 13.40
CA GLU A 328 -8.12 -10.02 13.94
C GLU A 328 -9.64 -10.19 13.98
N TYR A 329 -10.25 -10.80 12.95
CA TYR A 329 -11.66 -11.16 12.97
C TYR A 329 -11.96 -12.09 14.13
N LYS A 330 -11.21 -13.20 14.29
CA LYS A 330 -11.40 -14.13 15.42
C LYS A 330 -11.27 -13.43 16.77
N ARG A 331 -10.25 -12.58 16.96
CA ARG A 331 -10.08 -11.82 18.21
C ARG A 331 -11.26 -10.89 18.48
N ALA A 332 -11.74 -10.18 17.46
CA ALA A 332 -12.86 -9.26 17.58
C ALA A 332 -14.18 -10.00 17.82
N HIS A 333 -14.41 -11.11 17.10
CA HIS A 333 -15.57 -11.98 17.27
C HIS A 333 -15.62 -12.56 18.68
N PHE A 334 -14.52 -13.19 19.14
CA PHE A 334 -14.43 -13.71 20.51
C PHE A 334 -14.65 -12.64 21.56
N ARG A 335 -14.08 -11.44 21.37
CA ARG A 335 -14.26 -10.32 22.29
C ARG A 335 -15.71 -9.83 22.35
N ARG A 336 -16.46 -9.87 21.24
CA ARG A 336 -17.82 -9.37 21.15
C ARG A 336 -18.87 -10.41 21.55
N PHE A 337 -18.68 -11.67 21.17
CA PHE A 337 -19.68 -12.74 21.29
C PHE A 337 -19.30 -13.83 22.31
N GLY A 338 -18.04 -13.92 22.74
CA GLY A 338 -17.59 -14.76 23.84
C GLY A 338 -17.03 -16.14 23.46
N ASP A 339 -17.19 -16.58 22.22
CA ASP A 339 -16.65 -17.85 21.70
C ASP A 339 -16.25 -17.73 20.21
N LEU A 340 -15.87 -18.86 19.60
CA LEU A 340 -15.53 -18.98 18.18
C LEU A 340 -16.25 -20.17 17.52
N ASP A 341 -17.30 -20.71 18.15
CA ASP A 341 -17.96 -21.95 17.71
C ASP A 341 -18.65 -21.77 16.35
N GLU A 342 -19.04 -20.54 16.06
CA GLU A 342 -19.64 -20.13 14.79
C GLU A 342 -18.63 -19.59 13.76
N VAL A 343 -17.32 -19.63 14.05
CA VAL A 343 -16.28 -19.17 13.12
C VAL A 343 -15.49 -20.35 12.54
N ILE A 344 -15.64 -20.58 11.24
CA ILE A 344 -14.86 -21.56 10.48
C ILE A 344 -13.70 -20.84 9.80
N HIS A 345 -12.46 -21.22 10.13
CA HIS A 345 -11.27 -20.72 9.44
C HIS A 345 -10.75 -21.78 8.47
N LEU A 346 -10.85 -21.48 7.17
CA LEU A 346 -10.42 -22.33 6.08
C LEU A 346 -9.17 -21.75 5.41
N PRO A 347 -7.95 -22.10 5.87
CA PRO A 347 -6.73 -21.81 5.13
C PRO A 347 -6.68 -22.67 3.87
N VAL A 348 -6.31 -22.05 2.74
CA VAL A 348 -6.21 -22.69 1.43
C VAL A 348 -4.87 -22.34 0.77
N PRO A 349 -3.97 -23.33 0.59
CA PRO A 349 -4.11 -24.71 1.05
C PRO A 349 -4.11 -24.84 2.59
N GLY A 350 -4.68 -25.93 3.08
CA GLY A 350 -4.64 -26.30 4.49
C GLY A 350 -3.23 -26.63 4.98
N PRO A 351 -3.03 -26.82 6.30
CA PRO A 351 -1.72 -27.06 6.90
C PRO A 351 -0.97 -28.26 6.31
N ASN A 352 -1.67 -29.28 5.79
CA ASN A 352 -1.09 -30.45 5.14
C ASN A 352 -1.28 -30.43 3.62
N GLY A 353 -1.56 -29.27 3.04
CA GLY A 353 -1.82 -29.14 1.61
C GLY A 353 -3.23 -29.56 1.20
N GLU A 354 -4.17 -29.61 2.13
CA GLU A 354 -5.58 -29.90 1.83
C GLU A 354 -6.21 -28.77 1.01
N LEU A 355 -7.15 -29.14 0.15
CA LEU A 355 -7.93 -28.20 -0.64
C LEU A 355 -9.40 -28.57 -0.46
N PRO A 356 -10.32 -27.59 -0.40
CA PRO A 356 -11.74 -27.91 -0.44
C PRO A 356 -12.03 -28.59 -1.77
N ALA A 357 -12.67 -29.77 -1.70
CA ALA A 357 -13.00 -30.55 -2.88
C ALA A 357 -14.34 -30.07 -3.44
N PHE A 358 -14.37 -29.81 -4.76
CA PHE A 358 -15.57 -29.35 -5.46
C PHE A 358 -15.84 -30.27 -6.66
N PRO A 359 -17.00 -30.95 -6.71
CA PRO A 359 -17.37 -31.80 -7.84
C PRO A 359 -17.75 -30.94 -9.04
N PHE A 360 -16.75 -30.53 -9.82
CA PHE A 360 -16.98 -29.62 -10.94
C PHE A 360 -17.79 -30.29 -12.05
N PHE A 361 -17.34 -31.46 -12.53
CA PHE A 361 -18.03 -32.24 -13.56
C PHE A 361 -18.99 -33.26 -12.94
N ASP A 362 -20.01 -32.75 -12.25
CA ASP A 362 -21.05 -33.56 -11.64
C ASP A 362 -22.41 -32.88 -11.84
N ILE A 363 -23.33 -33.57 -12.51
CA ILE A 363 -24.68 -33.08 -12.81
C ILE A 363 -25.74 -33.67 -11.87
N ARG A 364 -25.39 -34.62 -11.00
CA ARG A 364 -26.34 -35.32 -10.13
C ARG A 364 -27.14 -34.36 -9.24
N PRO A 365 -26.54 -33.31 -8.62
CA PRO A 365 -27.30 -32.31 -7.87
C PRO A 365 -28.30 -31.54 -8.73
N GLN A 366 -27.93 -31.13 -9.94
CA GLN A 366 -28.81 -30.43 -10.87
C GLN A 366 -30.02 -31.29 -11.26
N VAL A 367 -29.76 -32.56 -11.60
CA VAL A 367 -30.81 -33.53 -11.97
C VAL A 367 -31.72 -33.81 -10.78
N ALA A 368 -31.17 -33.98 -9.58
CA ALA A 368 -31.93 -34.15 -8.34
C ALA A 368 -32.85 -32.95 -8.03
N ALA A 369 -32.43 -31.74 -8.42
CA ALA A 369 -33.23 -30.52 -8.32
C ALA A 369 -34.26 -30.33 -9.46
N GLY A 370 -34.45 -31.33 -10.32
CA GLY A 370 -35.43 -31.31 -11.41
C GLY A 370 -34.98 -30.55 -12.66
N MET A 371 -33.68 -30.25 -12.79
CA MET A 371 -33.12 -29.75 -14.05
C MET A 371 -33.07 -30.89 -15.08
N SER A 372 -33.33 -30.59 -16.36
CA SER A 372 -33.11 -31.59 -17.42
C SER A 372 -31.62 -31.91 -17.53
N ARG A 373 -31.30 -33.15 -17.90
CA ARG A 373 -29.91 -33.60 -18.06
C ARG A 373 -29.19 -32.74 -19.08
N GLU A 374 -29.83 -32.41 -20.19
CA GLU A 374 -29.27 -31.60 -21.27
C GLU A 374 -28.89 -30.19 -20.78
N ALA A 375 -29.77 -29.56 -20.00
CA ALA A 375 -29.50 -28.26 -19.41
C ALA A 375 -28.36 -28.30 -18.38
N ALA A 376 -28.32 -29.35 -17.55
CA ALA A 376 -27.25 -29.54 -16.57
C ALA A 376 -25.89 -29.75 -17.23
N VAL A 377 -25.84 -30.56 -18.28
CA VAL A 377 -24.62 -30.80 -19.08
C VAL A 377 -24.16 -29.51 -19.76
N GLN A 378 -25.07 -28.76 -20.39
CA GLN A 378 -24.72 -27.50 -21.04
C GLN A 378 -24.17 -26.48 -20.03
N GLU A 379 -24.75 -26.40 -18.82
CA GLU A 379 -24.21 -25.54 -17.75
C GLU A 379 -22.76 -25.91 -17.39
N LYS A 380 -22.39 -27.20 -17.38
CA LYS A 380 -21.01 -27.64 -17.14
C LYS A 380 -20.07 -27.27 -18.28
N VAL A 381 -20.54 -27.40 -19.53
CA VAL A 381 -19.77 -26.99 -20.71
C VAL A 381 -19.48 -25.49 -20.66
N ASP A 382 -20.50 -24.67 -20.42
CA ASP A 382 -20.39 -23.21 -20.38
C ASP A 382 -19.44 -22.76 -19.27
N ARG A 383 -19.63 -23.27 -18.05
CA ARG A 383 -18.76 -22.95 -16.90
C ARG A 383 -17.31 -23.39 -17.09
N TYR A 384 -17.08 -24.54 -17.73
CA TYR A 384 -15.72 -24.97 -18.02
C TYR A 384 -15.04 -24.06 -19.06
N ASN A 385 -15.78 -23.61 -20.06
CA ASN A 385 -15.27 -22.64 -21.04
C ASN A 385 -14.95 -21.30 -20.37
N GLU A 386 -15.82 -20.78 -19.50
CA GLU A 386 -15.57 -19.57 -18.70
C GLU A 386 -14.32 -19.70 -17.82
N LEU A 387 -14.12 -20.87 -17.17
CA LEU A 387 -12.91 -21.16 -16.41
C LEU A 387 -11.65 -21.12 -17.29
N LEU A 388 -11.72 -21.71 -18.49
CA LEU A 388 -10.61 -21.69 -19.44
C LEU A 388 -10.32 -20.27 -19.94
N GLU A 389 -11.33 -19.46 -20.24
CA GLU A 389 -11.16 -18.05 -20.58
C GLU A 389 -10.45 -17.29 -19.46
N TYR A 390 -10.87 -17.50 -18.21
CA TYR A 390 -10.26 -16.85 -17.05
C TYR A 390 -8.79 -17.26 -16.85
N VAL A 391 -8.47 -18.54 -17.05
CA VAL A 391 -7.11 -19.05 -16.82
C VAL A 391 -6.16 -18.76 -17.98
N LEU A 392 -6.64 -18.79 -19.23
CA LEU A 392 -5.84 -18.62 -20.45
C LEU A 392 -5.80 -17.17 -20.96
N GLY A 393 -6.77 -16.35 -20.58
CA GLY A 393 -6.96 -14.97 -21.08
C GLY A 393 -7.77 -14.90 -22.38
N GLU A 394 -8.53 -13.83 -22.56
CA GLU A 394 -9.50 -13.64 -23.66
C GLU A 394 -8.88 -13.82 -25.07
N GLU A 395 -7.64 -13.37 -25.29
CA GLU A 395 -7.00 -13.43 -26.62
C GLU A 395 -6.64 -14.86 -27.05
N GLN A 396 -6.27 -15.75 -26.12
CA GLN A 396 -5.89 -17.13 -26.43
C GLN A 396 -7.13 -18.04 -26.60
N HIS A 397 -8.26 -17.66 -26.01
CA HIS A 397 -9.50 -18.43 -26.10
C HIS A 397 -10.16 -18.28 -27.48
N ASN A 398 -10.28 -17.04 -27.98
CA ASN A 398 -11.00 -16.70 -29.21
C ASN A 398 -10.33 -17.17 -30.52
N GLN A 399 -9.05 -17.55 -30.48
CA GLN A 399 -8.29 -17.91 -31.69
C GLN A 399 -8.43 -19.38 -32.13
N ALA A 400 -9.07 -20.25 -31.34
CA ALA A 400 -9.18 -21.68 -31.65
C ALA A 400 -10.59 -22.24 -31.47
N PHE A 401 -11.53 -21.73 -32.27
CA PHE A 401 -12.94 -22.17 -32.31
C PHE A 401 -13.12 -23.69 -32.42
N VAL A 402 -12.35 -24.35 -33.29
CA VAL A 402 -12.44 -25.81 -33.52
C VAL A 402 -12.02 -26.60 -32.27
N ALA A 403 -11.01 -26.14 -31.53
CA ALA A 403 -10.60 -26.79 -30.29
C ALA A 403 -11.68 -26.65 -29.20
N GLN A 404 -12.37 -25.51 -29.16
CA GLN A 404 -13.49 -25.30 -28.24
C GLN A 404 -14.68 -26.22 -28.57
N GLU A 405 -15.01 -26.37 -29.85
CA GLU A 405 -16.06 -27.30 -30.33
C GLU A 405 -15.73 -28.75 -29.93
N ILE A 406 -14.50 -29.22 -30.20
CA ILE A 406 -14.07 -30.58 -29.82
C ILE A 406 -14.17 -30.76 -28.31
N LEU A 407 -13.63 -29.83 -27.53
CA LEU A 407 -13.62 -29.92 -26.08
C LEU A 407 -15.03 -29.95 -25.48
N SER A 408 -15.92 -29.08 -25.96
CA SER A 408 -17.31 -29.02 -25.49
C SER A 408 -18.04 -30.32 -25.82
N ASN A 409 -17.88 -30.84 -27.03
CA ASN A 409 -18.49 -32.11 -27.43
C ASN A 409 -17.92 -33.32 -26.67
N LEU A 410 -16.63 -33.30 -26.30
CA LEU A 410 -16.05 -34.33 -25.44
C LEU A 410 -16.66 -34.31 -24.04
N ILE A 411 -16.91 -33.12 -23.46
CA ILE A 411 -17.60 -33.00 -22.17
C ILE A 411 -19.02 -33.57 -22.26
N VAL A 412 -19.78 -33.20 -23.30
CA VAL A 412 -21.13 -33.74 -23.53
C VAL A 412 -21.08 -35.27 -23.66
N ALA A 413 -20.12 -35.79 -24.43
CA ALA A 413 -19.97 -37.23 -24.65
C ALA A 413 -19.65 -38.00 -23.36
N LEU A 414 -18.87 -37.41 -22.44
CA LEU A 414 -18.57 -38.04 -21.14
C LEU A 414 -19.78 -38.07 -20.20
N PHE A 415 -20.76 -37.18 -20.37
CA PHE A 415 -22.03 -37.25 -19.66
C PHE A 415 -23.09 -38.08 -20.40
N ASP A 416 -22.76 -38.74 -21.51
CA ASP A 416 -23.74 -39.54 -22.24
C ASP A 416 -24.11 -40.80 -21.42
N PRO A 417 -25.40 -41.16 -21.31
CA PRO A 417 -25.84 -42.34 -20.57
C PRO A 417 -25.22 -43.67 -21.07
N VAL A 418 -24.82 -43.76 -22.35
CA VAL A 418 -24.13 -44.94 -22.90
C VAL A 418 -22.71 -45.03 -22.39
N TYR A 419 -22.06 -43.88 -22.18
CA TYR A 419 -20.78 -43.81 -21.49
C TYR A 419 -20.93 -44.20 -20.01
N GLY A 420 -22.10 -43.90 -19.42
CA GLY A 420 -22.54 -44.38 -18.11
C GLY A 420 -22.29 -43.40 -16.96
N ASP A 421 -21.84 -42.17 -17.23
CA ASP A 421 -21.42 -41.21 -16.21
C ASP A 421 -22.40 -40.04 -16.03
N GLU A 422 -22.76 -39.76 -14.79
CA GLU A 422 -23.38 -38.49 -14.35
C GLU A 422 -22.38 -37.58 -13.62
N ALA A 423 -21.17 -38.08 -13.39
CA ALA A 423 -20.05 -37.34 -12.86
C ALA A 423 -18.73 -37.96 -13.31
N PHE A 424 -17.73 -37.15 -13.62
CA PHE A 424 -16.40 -37.64 -14.01
C PHE A 424 -15.29 -36.71 -13.48
N ALA A 425 -14.04 -37.17 -13.47
CA ALA A 425 -12.90 -36.34 -13.08
C ALA A 425 -12.26 -35.69 -14.32
N ILE A 426 -11.59 -34.54 -14.15
CA ILE A 426 -10.85 -33.92 -15.28
C ILE A 426 -9.81 -34.86 -15.92
N SER A 427 -9.31 -35.86 -15.19
CA SER A 427 -8.47 -36.93 -15.77
C SER A 427 -9.17 -37.73 -16.85
N ASP A 428 -10.48 -37.95 -16.75
CA ASP A 428 -11.27 -38.71 -17.71
C ASP A 428 -11.44 -37.92 -19.01
N LEU A 429 -11.64 -36.60 -18.89
CA LEU A 429 -11.64 -35.68 -20.03
C LEU A 429 -10.28 -35.62 -20.74
N LEU A 430 -9.19 -35.55 -19.97
CA LEU A 430 -7.84 -35.62 -20.54
C LEU A 430 -7.61 -36.97 -21.25
N GLY A 431 -8.06 -38.06 -20.64
CA GLY A 431 -7.97 -39.42 -21.19
C GLY A 431 -8.77 -39.56 -22.50
N ALA A 432 -9.99 -39.03 -22.56
CA ALA A 432 -10.81 -39.02 -23.77
C ALA A 432 -10.15 -38.21 -24.90
N ALA A 433 -9.64 -37.01 -24.59
CA ALA A 433 -8.92 -36.19 -25.58
C ALA A 433 -7.64 -36.88 -26.08
N THR A 434 -6.91 -37.57 -25.19
CA THR A 434 -5.69 -38.31 -25.58
C THR A 434 -6.03 -39.49 -26.47
N ARG A 435 -7.03 -40.31 -26.14
CA ARG A 435 -7.50 -41.41 -27.00
C ARG A 435 -7.98 -40.89 -28.37
N MET A 436 -8.65 -39.76 -28.40
CA MET A 436 -9.04 -39.11 -29.66
C MET A 436 -7.83 -38.72 -30.51
N GLN A 437 -6.77 -38.17 -29.89
CA GLN A 437 -5.53 -37.79 -30.58
C GLN A 437 -4.75 -39.01 -31.09
N THR A 438 -4.52 -40.01 -30.23
CA THR A 438 -3.56 -41.10 -30.49
C THR A 438 -4.18 -42.30 -31.20
N GLU A 439 -5.44 -42.59 -30.92
CA GLU A 439 -6.14 -43.81 -31.38
C GLU A 439 -7.30 -43.49 -32.34
N GLN A 440 -7.66 -42.21 -32.49
CA GLN A 440 -8.86 -41.78 -33.23
C GLN A 440 -10.15 -42.45 -32.71
N VAL A 441 -10.19 -42.66 -31.39
CA VAL A 441 -11.34 -43.22 -30.66
C VAL A 441 -12.03 -42.10 -29.89
N ILE A 442 -13.35 -42.05 -29.97
CA ILE A 442 -14.22 -41.10 -29.23
C ILE A 442 -15.01 -41.87 -28.17
N PRO A 443 -15.50 -41.22 -27.10
CA PRO A 443 -16.43 -41.85 -26.16
C PRO A 443 -17.67 -42.37 -26.89
N ASP A 444 -18.24 -43.47 -26.37
CA ASP A 444 -19.51 -44.00 -26.86
C ASP A 444 -20.65 -43.04 -26.48
N VAL A 445 -21.50 -42.70 -27.44
CA VAL A 445 -22.60 -41.74 -27.25
C VAL A 445 -23.89 -42.29 -27.86
N SER A 446 -25.01 -41.98 -27.21
CA SER A 446 -26.36 -42.33 -27.64
C SER A 446 -26.84 -41.49 -28.82
N ASP A 447 -26.42 -40.23 -28.90
CA ASP A 447 -26.80 -39.29 -29.97
C ASP A 447 -25.96 -39.51 -31.25
N PRO A 448 -26.59 -39.93 -32.37
CA PRO A 448 -25.90 -40.09 -33.65
C PRO A 448 -25.31 -38.78 -34.20
N GLU A 449 -25.89 -37.62 -33.88
CA GLU A 449 -25.41 -36.33 -34.36
C GLU A 449 -24.13 -35.90 -33.64
N LEU A 450 -24.08 -36.03 -32.31
CA LEU A 450 -22.85 -35.89 -31.53
C LEU A 450 -21.76 -36.86 -31.99
N HIS A 451 -22.11 -38.13 -32.22
CA HIS A 451 -21.17 -39.14 -32.73
C HIS A 451 -20.58 -38.72 -34.09
N ALA A 452 -21.44 -38.29 -35.02
CA ALA A 452 -21.03 -37.84 -36.35
C ALA A 452 -20.16 -36.58 -36.27
N THR A 453 -20.50 -35.64 -35.38
CA THR A 453 -19.76 -34.39 -35.17
C THR A 453 -18.34 -34.65 -34.68
N LEU A 454 -18.19 -35.49 -33.65
CA LEU A 454 -16.87 -35.87 -33.13
C LEU A 454 -16.04 -36.64 -34.17
N ARG A 455 -16.65 -37.59 -34.90
CA ARG A 455 -15.95 -38.34 -35.96
C ARG A 455 -15.58 -37.50 -37.17
N ARG A 456 -16.34 -36.44 -37.48
CA ARG A 456 -16.07 -35.55 -38.63
C ARG A 456 -14.66 -34.98 -38.58
N HIS A 457 -14.11 -34.77 -37.39
CA HIS A 457 -12.75 -34.29 -37.22
C HIS A 457 -11.68 -35.27 -37.74
N PHE A 458 -11.95 -36.58 -37.76
CA PHE A 458 -11.03 -37.58 -38.32
C PHE A 458 -11.02 -37.61 -39.84
N SER A 459 -12.14 -37.24 -40.47
CA SER A 459 -12.27 -37.21 -41.93
C SER A 459 -11.69 -35.92 -42.56
N GLY A 460 -11.26 -34.96 -41.74
CA GLY A 460 -10.69 -33.70 -42.18
C GLY A 460 -9.22 -33.77 -42.57
N ASP A 461 -8.61 -32.61 -42.81
CA ASP A 461 -7.17 -32.47 -43.00
C ASP A 461 -6.42 -32.90 -41.73
N GLU A 462 -5.57 -33.93 -41.83
CA GLU A 462 -4.80 -34.50 -40.72
C GLU A 462 -4.01 -33.42 -39.95
N ARG A 463 -3.46 -32.42 -40.64
CA ARG A 463 -2.73 -31.33 -39.97
C ARG A 463 -3.65 -30.43 -39.17
N ARG A 464 -4.85 -30.15 -39.68
CA ARG A 464 -5.85 -29.34 -38.96
C ARG A 464 -6.39 -30.10 -37.76
N PHE A 465 -6.64 -31.40 -37.91
CA PHE A 465 -7.04 -32.26 -36.80
C PHE A 465 -5.97 -32.26 -35.71
N ALA A 466 -4.72 -32.59 -36.05
CA ALA A 466 -3.58 -32.59 -35.13
C ALA A 466 -3.45 -31.23 -34.41
N THR A 467 -3.49 -30.13 -35.15
CA THR A 467 -3.40 -28.77 -34.56
C THR A 467 -4.55 -28.49 -33.58
N SER A 468 -5.78 -28.91 -33.91
CA SER A 468 -6.96 -28.65 -33.08
C SER A 468 -6.98 -29.50 -31.82
N ILE A 469 -6.66 -30.80 -31.92
CA ILE A 469 -6.62 -31.69 -30.75
C ILE A 469 -5.41 -31.40 -29.85
N ASP A 470 -4.27 -30.98 -30.42
CA ASP A 470 -3.12 -30.47 -29.64
C ASP A 470 -3.54 -29.24 -28.83
N ALA A 471 -4.32 -28.34 -29.44
CA ALA A 471 -4.86 -27.18 -28.72
C ALA A 471 -5.84 -27.58 -27.60
N VAL A 472 -6.68 -28.61 -27.79
CA VAL A 472 -7.54 -29.17 -26.73
C VAL A 472 -6.71 -29.68 -25.57
N LEU A 473 -5.71 -30.54 -25.85
CA LEU A 473 -4.84 -31.10 -24.82
C LEU A 473 -4.06 -30.02 -24.08
N ASN A 474 -3.55 -29.01 -24.80
CA ASN A 474 -2.89 -27.87 -24.20
C ASN A 474 -3.82 -27.11 -23.24
N ARG A 475 -5.09 -26.90 -23.60
CA ARG A 475 -6.07 -26.22 -22.71
C ARG A 475 -6.31 -27.01 -21.42
N ILE A 476 -6.49 -28.33 -21.51
CA ILE A 476 -6.70 -29.18 -20.32
C ILE A 476 -5.42 -29.24 -19.46
N THR A 477 -4.26 -29.44 -20.09
CA THR A 477 -2.97 -29.54 -19.38
C THR A 477 -2.48 -28.20 -18.81
N LYS A 478 -2.93 -27.06 -19.36
CA LYS A 478 -2.68 -25.75 -18.75
C LYS A 478 -3.29 -25.61 -17.36
N LEU A 479 -4.45 -26.23 -17.09
CA LEU A 479 -5.00 -26.29 -15.74
C LEU A 479 -4.12 -27.14 -14.82
N LYS A 480 -3.48 -28.18 -15.35
CA LYS A 480 -2.55 -29.05 -14.64
C LYS A 480 -1.24 -28.36 -14.20
N GLU A 481 -0.83 -27.29 -14.88
CA GLU A 481 0.31 -26.46 -14.42
C GLU A 481 0.08 -25.85 -13.03
N ARG A 482 -1.19 -25.78 -12.61
CA ARG A 482 -1.60 -25.36 -11.26
C ARG A 482 -2.17 -26.55 -10.52
N ASP A 483 -1.29 -27.26 -9.79
CA ASP A 483 -1.62 -28.49 -9.07
C ASP A 483 -2.93 -28.40 -8.26
N PHE A 484 -3.17 -27.28 -7.59
CA PHE A 484 -4.38 -27.10 -6.79
C PHE A 484 -5.66 -27.12 -7.63
N ILE A 485 -5.68 -26.50 -8.82
CA ILE A 485 -6.85 -26.52 -9.72
C ILE A 485 -7.10 -27.94 -10.18
N TRP A 486 -6.05 -28.62 -10.62
CA TRP A 486 -6.15 -29.99 -11.08
C TRP A 486 -6.75 -30.88 -9.99
N ARG A 487 -6.23 -30.80 -8.76
CA ARG A 487 -6.74 -31.57 -7.61
C ARG A 487 -8.20 -31.26 -7.30
N MET A 488 -8.62 -29.99 -7.38
CA MET A 488 -10.01 -29.59 -7.16
C MET A 488 -10.96 -30.15 -8.22
N LEU A 489 -10.54 -30.15 -9.49
CA LEU A 489 -11.35 -30.67 -10.61
C LEU A 489 -11.26 -32.20 -10.78
N ASN A 490 -10.31 -32.84 -10.09
CA ASN A 490 -10.05 -34.27 -10.15
C ASN A 490 -10.65 -35.00 -8.94
N PHE A 491 -11.86 -34.63 -8.58
CA PHE A 491 -12.60 -35.18 -7.45
C PHE A 491 -14.03 -35.49 -7.87
N VAL A 492 -14.44 -36.75 -7.67
CA VAL A 492 -15.81 -37.23 -7.87
C VAL A 492 -16.28 -37.82 -6.54
N PRO A 493 -17.17 -37.14 -5.82
CA PRO A 493 -17.74 -37.65 -4.58
C PRO A 493 -18.70 -38.80 -4.87
N GLU A 494 -18.88 -39.66 -3.86
CA GLU A 494 -19.92 -40.67 -3.89
C GLU A 494 -21.28 -40.00 -3.74
N TRP A 495 -22.26 -40.55 -4.43
CA TRP A 495 -23.61 -40.04 -4.47
C TRP A 495 -24.56 -41.11 -4.00
N ASP A 496 -25.47 -40.73 -3.11
CA ASP A 496 -26.53 -41.60 -2.63
C ASP A 496 -27.81 -41.30 -3.43
N ASP A 497 -28.19 -42.25 -4.27
CA ASP A 497 -29.39 -42.15 -5.12
C ASP A 497 -30.69 -42.15 -4.32
N ASP A 498 -30.71 -42.75 -3.12
CA ASP A 498 -31.89 -42.83 -2.26
C ASP A 498 -32.15 -41.47 -1.58
N THR A 499 -31.09 -40.86 -1.04
CA THR A 499 -31.20 -39.55 -0.36
C THR A 499 -31.07 -38.37 -1.33
N ARG A 500 -30.61 -38.60 -2.56
CA ARG A 500 -30.29 -37.58 -3.57
C ARG A 500 -29.32 -36.52 -3.04
N GLN A 501 -28.34 -36.97 -2.28
CA GLN A 501 -27.32 -36.14 -1.67
C GLN A 501 -25.95 -36.80 -1.84
N TYR A 502 -24.90 -36.02 -1.62
CA TYR A 502 -23.57 -36.60 -1.50
C TYR A 502 -23.50 -37.48 -0.25
N ALA A 503 -22.81 -38.61 -0.37
CA ALA A 503 -22.64 -39.50 0.77
C ALA A 503 -21.91 -38.79 1.92
N ASP A 504 -22.30 -39.14 3.16
CA ASP A 504 -21.65 -38.63 4.37
C ASP A 504 -20.17 -39.06 4.43
N GLU A 505 -19.38 -38.39 5.28
CA GLU A 505 -17.98 -38.72 5.60
C GLU A 505 -16.94 -38.49 4.47
N GLN A 506 -17.27 -37.68 3.47
CA GLN A 506 -16.32 -37.30 2.41
C GLN A 506 -15.65 -35.95 2.68
N MET A 507 -14.46 -35.72 2.10
CA MET A 507 -13.75 -34.43 2.16
C MET A 507 -14.38 -33.36 1.25
N LEU A 508 -15.72 -33.29 1.23
CA LEU A 508 -16.49 -32.32 0.46
C LEU A 508 -16.73 -31.07 1.31
N LEU A 509 -16.67 -29.89 0.68
CA LEU A 509 -17.24 -28.69 1.30
C LEU A 509 -18.76 -28.76 1.19
N ASP A 510 -19.41 -29.20 2.26
CA ASP A 510 -20.88 -29.29 2.34
C ASP A 510 -21.50 -27.88 2.38
N LEU A 511 -21.80 -27.36 1.20
CA LEU A 511 -22.44 -26.06 1.04
C LEU A 511 -23.88 -26.05 1.51
N ASP A 512 -24.56 -27.21 1.55
CA ASP A 512 -25.95 -27.25 2.00
C ASP A 512 -26.01 -26.91 3.49
N ARG A 513 -25.24 -27.64 4.29
CA ARG A 513 -25.13 -27.36 5.73
C ARG A 513 -24.56 -25.99 6.05
N LEU A 514 -23.58 -25.51 5.27
CA LEU A 514 -23.02 -24.17 5.49
C LEU A 514 -24.03 -23.07 5.16
N LEU A 515 -24.82 -23.21 4.10
CA LEU A 515 -25.82 -22.22 3.68
C LEU A 515 -27.02 -22.12 4.63
N ASP A 516 -27.33 -23.17 5.40
CA ASP A 516 -28.35 -23.13 6.47
C ASP A 516 -27.81 -22.68 7.83
N SER A 517 -26.51 -22.48 7.96
CA SER A 517 -25.88 -22.07 9.21
C SER A 517 -25.85 -20.55 9.37
N SER A 518 -25.62 -20.08 10.60
CA SER A 518 -25.26 -18.68 10.88
C SER A 518 -23.75 -18.53 11.10
N LYS A 519 -22.94 -19.34 10.40
CA LYS A 519 -21.49 -19.37 10.57
C LYS A 519 -20.79 -18.27 9.78
N VAL A 520 -19.63 -17.87 10.27
CA VAL A 520 -18.69 -17.02 9.54
C VAL A 520 -17.55 -17.85 9.01
N ILE A 521 -17.44 -17.95 7.69
CA ILE A 521 -16.44 -18.72 6.97
C ILE A 521 -15.34 -17.76 6.51
N LEU A 522 -14.18 -17.85 7.15
CA LEU A 522 -12.97 -17.11 6.80
C LEU A 522 -12.15 -17.95 5.82
N VAL A 523 -12.17 -17.57 4.55
CA VAL A 523 -11.44 -18.23 3.46
C VAL A 523 -10.12 -17.52 3.27
N ASP A 524 -9.04 -18.09 3.78
CA ASP A 524 -7.70 -17.51 3.69
C ASP A 524 -6.92 -18.14 2.54
N THR A 525 -6.62 -17.35 1.51
CA THR A 525 -5.86 -17.77 0.33
C THR A 525 -4.48 -17.13 0.26
N GLY A 526 -3.99 -16.57 1.37
CA GLY A 526 -2.74 -15.82 1.45
C GLY A 526 -1.48 -16.60 1.09
N GLU A 527 -1.50 -17.92 1.25
CA GLU A 527 -0.41 -18.82 0.87
C GLU A 527 -0.31 -19.02 -0.65
N PHE A 528 -1.38 -18.73 -1.40
CA PHE A 528 -1.33 -18.77 -2.85
C PHE A 528 -0.63 -17.54 -3.43
N ARG A 529 0.06 -17.75 -4.57
CA ARG A 529 0.44 -16.63 -5.45
C ARG A 529 -0.82 -15.86 -5.86
N PRO A 530 -0.77 -14.53 -6.07
CA PRO A 530 -1.95 -13.73 -6.37
C PRO A 530 -2.82 -14.25 -7.52
N ALA A 531 -2.19 -14.73 -8.61
CA ALA A 531 -2.91 -15.31 -9.74
C ALA A 531 -3.61 -16.64 -9.40
N SER A 532 -3.10 -17.42 -8.43
CA SER A 532 -3.73 -18.66 -7.99
C SER A 532 -4.85 -18.40 -6.98
N SER A 533 -4.64 -17.45 -6.04
CA SER A 533 -5.69 -16.98 -5.12
C SER A 533 -6.92 -16.46 -5.88
N ASN A 534 -6.69 -15.71 -6.97
CA ASN A 534 -7.75 -15.22 -7.83
C ASN A 534 -8.57 -16.34 -8.48
N VAL A 535 -7.91 -17.33 -9.11
CA VAL A 535 -8.59 -18.46 -9.75
C VAL A 535 -9.35 -19.30 -8.71
N PHE A 536 -8.74 -19.57 -7.56
CA PHE A 536 -9.42 -20.27 -6.47
C PHE A 536 -10.69 -19.53 -6.02
N THR A 537 -10.59 -18.21 -5.83
CA THR A 537 -11.72 -17.37 -5.42
C THR A 537 -12.85 -17.45 -6.45
N VAL A 538 -12.53 -17.39 -7.75
CA VAL A 538 -13.53 -17.52 -8.82
C VAL A 538 -14.21 -18.88 -8.77
N LEU A 539 -13.45 -19.98 -8.68
CA LEU A 539 -13.99 -21.33 -8.60
C LEU A 539 -14.91 -21.52 -7.38
N MET A 540 -14.51 -21.00 -6.21
CA MET A 540 -15.31 -21.11 -5.00
C MET A 540 -16.58 -20.26 -5.07
N LEU A 541 -16.51 -19.03 -5.61
CA LEU A 541 -17.68 -18.19 -5.80
C LEU A 541 -18.66 -18.79 -6.82
N ASP A 542 -18.14 -19.37 -7.90
CA ASP A 542 -18.94 -20.07 -8.90
C ASP A 542 -19.63 -21.31 -8.31
N TYR A 543 -18.93 -22.08 -7.47
CA TYR A 543 -19.52 -23.20 -6.73
C TYR A 543 -20.61 -22.75 -5.74
N LEU A 544 -20.35 -21.72 -4.94
CA LEU A 544 -21.33 -21.10 -4.04
C LEU A 544 -22.57 -20.62 -4.80
N TRP A 545 -22.37 -19.89 -5.89
CA TRP A 545 -23.44 -19.35 -6.72
C TRP A 545 -24.31 -20.45 -7.33
N SER A 546 -23.69 -21.51 -7.83
CA SER A 546 -24.39 -22.69 -8.35
C SER A 546 -25.27 -23.32 -7.30
N TRP A 547 -24.78 -23.48 -6.07
CA TRP A 547 -25.52 -24.10 -4.98
C TRP A 547 -26.67 -23.22 -4.48
N VAL A 548 -26.47 -21.90 -4.40
CA VAL A 548 -27.54 -20.94 -4.07
C VAL A 548 -28.66 -21.00 -5.11
N ARG A 549 -28.33 -21.04 -6.41
CA ARG A 549 -29.33 -21.21 -7.48
C ARG A 549 -30.04 -22.55 -7.40
N LEU A 550 -29.33 -23.61 -7.03
CA LEU A 550 -29.90 -24.94 -6.87
C LEU A 550 -30.93 -24.97 -5.73
N ARG A 551 -30.61 -24.34 -4.60
CA ARG A 551 -31.52 -24.15 -3.46
C ARG A 551 -32.75 -23.33 -3.80
N GLU A 552 -32.59 -22.25 -4.56
CA GLU A 552 -33.73 -21.46 -5.05
C GLU A 552 -34.68 -22.34 -5.90
N ARG A 553 -34.15 -23.29 -6.68
CA ARG A 553 -34.94 -24.24 -7.46
C ARG A 553 -35.63 -25.28 -6.58
N TRP A 554 -34.92 -25.87 -5.61
CA TRP A 554 -35.53 -26.80 -4.65
C TRP A 554 -36.70 -26.16 -3.90
N ASN A 555 -36.53 -24.92 -3.44
CA ASN A 555 -37.58 -24.18 -2.72
C ASN A 555 -38.77 -23.78 -3.61
N ARG A 556 -38.59 -23.73 -4.94
CA ARG A 556 -39.68 -23.49 -5.90
C ARG A 556 -40.43 -24.77 -6.32
N GLY A 557 -40.02 -25.94 -5.81
CA GLY A 557 -40.38 -27.23 -6.37
C GLY A 557 -41.13 -28.21 -5.47
N VAL A 558 -42.14 -27.79 -4.68
CA VAL A 558 -43.30 -28.65 -4.29
C VAL A 558 -44.54 -27.76 -4.06
N PRO A 559 -45.56 -27.77 -4.94
CA PRO A 559 -46.92 -27.45 -4.51
C PRO A 559 -47.39 -28.61 -3.63
N ALA A 560 -47.78 -28.34 -2.37
CA ALA A 560 -48.55 -29.29 -1.60
C ALA A 560 -49.81 -29.65 -2.42
N PRO A 561 -50.10 -30.93 -2.68
CA PRO A 561 -51.39 -31.28 -3.24
C PRO A 561 -52.47 -30.92 -2.21
N ASP A 562 -53.52 -30.28 -2.71
CA ASP A 562 -54.76 -30.05 -1.97
C ASP A 562 -55.18 -31.33 -1.22
N GLU A 563 -55.21 -31.26 0.11
CA GLU A 563 -56.22 -31.99 0.88
C GLU A 563 -57.28 -30.98 1.31
N ASP A 564 -58.28 -30.85 0.43
CA ASP A 564 -59.63 -30.50 0.80
C ASP A 564 -60.15 -31.43 1.91
N THR A 565 -61.07 -30.88 2.73
CA THR A 565 -62.04 -31.55 3.62
C THR A 565 -61.54 -32.17 4.93
N VAL A 566 -61.77 -31.48 6.07
CA VAL A 566 -62.96 -31.59 6.95
C VAL A 566 -63.04 -30.38 7.88
#